data_AF-A0A8B6GAA7-F1
#
_entry.id   AF-A0A8B6GAA7-F1
#
_cell.length_a   1.000
_cell.length_b   1.000
_cell.length_c   1.000
_cell.angle_alpha   90.00
_cell.angle_beta   90.00
_cell.angle_gamma   90.00
#
_symmetry.space_group_name_H-M   'P 1'
#
loop_
_entity.id
_entity.type
_entity.pdbx_description
1 polymer ?
#
loop_
_entity_poly.entity_id
_entity_poly.type
_entity_poly.pdbx_seq_one_letter_code
_entity_poly.pdbx_strand_id
1 'polypeptide(L)'
;MASSSSSVVLGSCLTNYARIGHAVQQLFPDILQELITIKEPPHRLSHEVKTNKNLSKILRSDELLLINDVVPKGYANFDIPLIYKLIRNLNLVPPPTQGWSHSTAPCLAEIKPGDDLERIRRFRNKTLHRGNAQVTDTELSQIFTQFKDIAGRLETYMGKQTGEFVDKFKDLETCCMDEDTRTMYIERLDRLKKNDEDCKKRLSVLEEDVDALKEES
;
A
#
# COMPACT_ATOMS: atom_id res chain seq x y z
N MET A 1 23.18 -9.22 27.78
CA MET A 1 21.69 -9.19 27.78
C MET A 1 21.11 -7.89 27.19
N ALA A 2 21.73 -6.71 27.31
CA ALA A 2 21.17 -5.46 26.76
C ALA A 2 21.34 -5.25 25.24
N SER A 3 22.31 -5.92 24.60
CA SER A 3 22.64 -5.70 23.18
C SER A 3 21.60 -6.31 22.21
N SER A 4 20.98 -7.43 22.58
CA SER A 4 19.97 -8.12 21.75
C SER A 4 18.62 -7.39 21.72
N SER A 5 18.23 -6.74 22.82
CA SER A 5 16.96 -5.99 22.88
C SER A 5 17.02 -4.71 22.05
N SER A 6 18.19 -4.04 22.00
CA SER A 6 18.37 -2.82 21.21
C SER A 6 18.41 -3.10 19.70
N SER A 7 18.96 -4.23 19.26
CA SER A 7 18.99 -4.61 17.84
C SER A 7 17.60 -5.02 17.32
N VAL A 8 16.81 -5.70 18.14
CA VAL A 8 15.42 -6.07 17.82
C VAL A 8 14.52 -4.82 17.69
N VAL A 9 14.66 -3.84 18.59
CA VAL A 9 13.90 -2.57 18.53
C VAL A 9 14.31 -1.71 17.33
N LEU A 10 15.60 -1.69 16.97
CA LEU A 10 16.06 -1.01 15.75
C LEU A 10 15.52 -1.67 14.47
N GLY A 11 15.45 -3.02 14.45
CA GLY A 11 14.89 -3.78 13.34
C GLY A 11 13.40 -3.55 13.11
N SER A 12 12.59 -3.50 14.19
CA SER A 12 11.16 -3.22 14.08
C SER A 12 10.89 -1.79 13.57
N CYS A 13 11.63 -0.80 14.07
CA CYS A 13 11.51 0.59 13.64
C CYS A 13 11.77 0.80 12.15
N LEU A 14 12.85 0.20 11.63
CA LEU A 14 13.18 0.29 10.20
C LEU A 14 12.14 -0.41 9.33
N THR A 15 11.65 -1.58 9.79
CA THR A 15 10.59 -2.33 9.10
C THR A 15 9.32 -1.50 9.01
N ASN A 16 8.94 -0.83 10.10
CA ASN A 16 7.78 0.04 10.15
C ASN A 16 7.90 1.23 9.19
N TYR A 17 9.08 1.84 9.11
CA TYR A 17 9.35 2.87 8.11
C TYR A 17 9.23 2.32 6.68
N ALA A 18 9.76 1.13 6.41
CA ALA A 18 9.63 0.49 5.10
C ALA A 18 8.17 0.21 4.72
N ARG A 19 7.32 -0.21 5.67
CA ARG A 19 5.87 -0.37 5.44
C ARG A 19 5.20 0.93 5.02
N ILE A 20 5.50 2.04 5.70
CA ILE A 20 4.99 3.37 5.31
C ILE A 20 5.50 3.75 3.92
N GLY A 21 6.78 3.49 3.63
CA GLY A 21 7.38 3.67 2.30
C GLY A 21 6.62 2.92 1.21
N HIS A 22 6.36 1.64 1.42
CA HIS A 22 5.62 0.79 0.49
C HIS A 22 4.18 1.29 0.27
N ALA A 23 3.50 1.72 1.33
CA ALA A 23 2.17 2.32 1.24
C ALA A 23 2.15 3.56 0.32
N VAL A 24 3.10 4.47 0.49
CA VAL A 24 3.17 5.71 -0.32
C VAL A 24 3.73 5.50 -1.72
N GLN A 25 4.47 4.42 -1.96
CA GLN A 25 5.07 4.14 -3.27
C GLN A 25 4.26 3.17 -4.13
N GLN A 26 3.38 2.35 -3.55
CA GLN A 26 2.64 1.33 -4.28
C GLN A 26 1.12 1.45 -4.06
N LEU A 27 0.66 1.39 -2.80
CA LEU A 27 -0.78 1.29 -2.53
C LEU A 27 -1.54 2.60 -2.82
N PHE A 28 -1.01 3.75 -2.40
CA PHE A 28 -1.64 5.02 -2.74
C PHE A 28 -1.62 5.32 -4.24
N PRO A 29 -0.51 5.10 -4.98
CA PRO A 29 -0.53 5.16 -6.44
C PRO A 29 -1.63 4.32 -7.07
N ASP A 30 -1.81 3.05 -6.68
CA ASP A 30 -2.89 2.20 -7.20
C ASP A 30 -4.27 2.87 -7.05
N ILE A 31 -4.60 3.34 -5.84
CA ILE A 31 -5.88 4.00 -5.55
C ILE A 31 -6.06 5.26 -6.40
N LEU A 32 -5.00 6.08 -6.50
CA LEU A 32 -5.06 7.34 -7.23
C LEU A 32 -5.12 7.12 -8.75
N GLN A 33 -4.44 6.10 -9.27
CA GLN A 33 -4.49 5.69 -10.67
C GLN A 33 -5.89 5.21 -11.03
N GLU A 34 -6.54 4.47 -10.14
CA GLU A 34 -7.91 4.06 -10.35
C GLU A 34 -8.88 5.24 -10.33
N LEU A 35 -8.74 6.13 -9.35
CA LEU A 35 -9.56 7.33 -9.23
C LEU A 35 -9.45 8.21 -10.48
N ILE A 36 -8.24 8.47 -10.96
CA ILE A 36 -8.06 9.28 -12.17
C ILE A 36 -8.58 8.55 -13.40
N THR A 37 -8.42 7.22 -13.51
CA THR A 37 -8.98 6.44 -14.63
C THR A 37 -10.50 6.58 -14.74
N ILE A 38 -11.20 6.59 -13.59
CA ILE A 38 -12.66 6.77 -13.53
C ILE A 38 -13.07 8.21 -13.89
N LYS A 39 -12.35 9.20 -13.35
CA LYS A 39 -12.74 10.62 -13.49
C LYS A 39 -12.29 11.25 -14.79
N GLU A 40 -11.14 10.83 -15.31
CA GLU A 40 -10.50 11.33 -16.51
C GLU A 40 -9.96 10.13 -17.31
N PRO A 41 -10.75 9.54 -18.22
CA PRO A 41 -10.27 8.41 -19.02
C PRO A 41 -9.03 8.78 -19.86
N PRO A 42 -8.07 7.85 -20.07
CA PRO A 42 -6.79 8.16 -20.74
C PRO A 42 -6.90 8.87 -22.10
N HIS A 43 -7.91 8.52 -22.90
CA HIS A 43 -8.13 9.11 -24.23
C HIS A 43 -8.53 10.59 -24.19
N ARG A 44 -9.01 11.09 -23.05
CA ARG A 44 -9.41 12.51 -22.86
C ARG A 44 -8.30 13.37 -22.30
N LEU A 45 -7.41 12.79 -21.49
CA LEU A 45 -6.38 13.54 -20.76
C LEU A 45 -5.54 14.46 -21.66
N SER A 46 -5.07 13.95 -22.80
CA SER A 46 -4.25 14.73 -23.74
C SER A 46 -4.98 15.98 -24.24
N HIS A 47 -6.29 15.90 -24.46
CA HIS A 47 -7.10 17.04 -24.88
C HIS A 47 -7.29 18.04 -23.74
N GLU A 48 -7.61 17.57 -22.53
CA GLU A 48 -7.80 18.43 -21.35
C GLU A 48 -6.53 19.19 -20.99
N VAL A 49 -5.37 18.52 -21.03
CA VAL A 49 -4.06 19.14 -20.77
C VAL A 49 -3.72 20.22 -21.80
N LYS A 50 -4.02 19.99 -23.08
CA LYS A 50 -3.80 20.99 -24.14
C LYS A 50 -4.72 22.20 -24.02
N THR A 51 -5.97 21.97 -23.62
CA THR A 51 -6.98 23.02 -23.48
C THR A 51 -6.74 23.89 -22.25
N ASN A 52 -6.23 23.29 -21.17
CA ASN A 52 -5.90 24.00 -19.94
C ASN A 52 -4.49 24.62 -20.01
N LYS A 53 -4.41 25.87 -20.49
CA LYS A 53 -3.16 26.65 -20.61
C LYS A 53 -2.37 26.81 -19.29
N ASN A 54 -3.04 26.75 -18.15
CA ASN A 54 -2.35 26.83 -16.86
C ASN A 54 -1.72 25.49 -16.50
N LEU A 55 -2.46 24.39 -16.71
CA LEU A 55 -1.96 23.04 -16.49
C LEU A 55 -0.74 22.74 -17.39
N SER A 56 -0.81 23.09 -18.67
CA SER A 56 0.30 22.88 -19.60
C SER A 56 1.58 23.63 -19.20
N LYS A 57 1.47 24.74 -18.46
CA LYS A 57 2.62 25.53 -17.98
C LYS A 57 3.26 24.99 -16.71
N ILE A 58 2.49 24.30 -15.86
CA ILE A 58 2.98 23.77 -14.59
C ILE A 58 3.53 22.33 -14.71
N LEU A 59 3.20 21.63 -15.80
CA LEU A 59 3.72 20.30 -16.08
C LEU A 59 5.16 20.39 -16.59
N ARG A 60 5.99 19.48 -16.11
CA ARG A 60 7.39 19.34 -16.56
C ARG A 60 7.45 18.61 -17.89
N SER A 61 8.57 18.73 -18.61
CA SER A 61 8.76 18.10 -19.92
C SER A 61 8.64 16.56 -19.85
N ASP A 62 9.19 15.93 -18.81
CA ASP A 62 9.07 14.48 -18.56
C ASP A 62 7.63 14.05 -18.30
N GLU A 63 6.85 14.86 -17.60
CA GLU A 63 5.43 14.60 -17.34
C GLU A 63 4.58 14.74 -18.60
N LEU A 64 4.91 15.69 -19.47
CA LEU A 64 4.25 15.83 -20.77
C LEU A 64 4.53 14.61 -21.66
N LEU A 65 5.73 14.01 -21.59
CA LEU A 65 6.02 12.76 -22.29
C LEU A 65 5.14 11.61 -21.78
N LEU A 66 4.98 11.48 -20.45
CA LEU A 66 4.06 10.48 -19.88
C LEU A 66 2.61 10.69 -20.32
N ILE A 67 2.16 11.95 -20.42
CA ILE A 67 0.81 12.30 -20.89
C ILE A 67 0.61 11.94 -22.37
N ASN A 68 1.64 12.12 -23.20
CA ASN A 68 1.56 11.75 -24.63
C ASN A 68 1.43 10.23 -24.83
N ASP A 69 1.98 9.44 -23.91
CA ASP A 69 1.95 7.98 -23.93
C ASP A 69 0.78 7.35 -23.13
N VAL A 70 -0.10 8.18 -22.56
CA VAL A 70 -1.13 7.73 -21.61
C VAL A 70 -2.17 6.80 -22.24
N VAL A 71 -2.47 6.94 -23.53
CA VAL A 71 -3.53 6.16 -24.20
C VAL A 71 -3.23 4.65 -24.20
N PRO A 72 -2.07 4.20 -24.69
CA PRO A 72 -1.73 2.77 -24.65
C PRO A 72 -1.33 2.26 -23.26
N LYS A 73 -0.82 3.12 -22.36
CA LYS A 73 -0.22 2.70 -21.08
C LYS A 73 -1.09 2.96 -19.85
N GLY A 74 -2.20 3.68 -20.02
CA GLY A 74 -2.98 4.21 -18.91
C GLY A 74 -2.14 5.07 -17.96
N TYR A 75 -2.52 5.08 -16.69
CA TYR A 75 -1.88 5.86 -15.63
C TYR A 75 -0.77 5.10 -14.89
N ALA A 76 -0.40 3.90 -15.34
CA ALA A 76 0.51 3.00 -14.60
C ALA A 76 1.88 3.64 -14.27
N ASN A 77 2.38 4.52 -15.13
CA ASN A 77 3.68 5.18 -14.96
C ASN A 77 3.59 6.54 -14.24
N PHE A 78 2.42 6.92 -13.73
CA PHE A 78 2.22 8.23 -13.14
C PHE A 78 2.47 8.15 -11.62
N ASP A 79 3.33 9.03 -11.13
CA ASP A 79 3.61 9.13 -9.70
C ASP A 79 2.54 9.97 -8.96
N ILE A 80 2.52 9.89 -7.63
CA ILE A 80 1.57 10.67 -6.80
C ILE A 80 1.61 12.18 -7.14
N PRO A 81 2.79 12.83 -7.22
CA PRO A 81 2.87 14.25 -7.60
C PRO A 81 2.18 14.59 -8.93
N LEU A 82 2.37 13.77 -9.98
CA LEU A 82 1.73 13.99 -11.27
C LEU A 82 0.21 13.79 -11.18
N ILE A 83 -0.25 12.66 -10.60
CA ILE A 83 -1.68 12.39 -10.46
C ILE A 83 -2.37 13.48 -9.62
N TYR A 84 -1.76 13.88 -8.51
CA TYR A 84 -2.26 14.98 -7.66
C TYR A 84 -2.38 16.30 -8.45
N LYS A 85 -1.37 16.65 -9.27
CA LYS A 85 -1.43 17.85 -10.12
C LYS A 85 -2.59 17.78 -11.11
N LEU A 86 -2.81 16.63 -11.75
CA LEU A 86 -3.90 16.46 -12.70
C LEU A 86 -5.27 16.58 -12.01
N ILE A 87 -5.49 15.84 -10.92
CA ILE A 87 -6.74 15.88 -10.15
C ILE A 87 -7.08 17.31 -9.71
N ARG A 88 -6.09 18.03 -9.15
CA ARG A 88 -6.28 19.40 -8.67
C ARG A 88 -6.63 20.37 -9.80
N ASN A 89 -5.89 20.33 -10.92
CA ASN A 89 -6.01 21.36 -11.96
C ASN A 89 -7.14 21.08 -12.97
N LEU A 90 -7.59 19.82 -13.05
CA LEU A 90 -8.77 19.42 -13.81
C LEU A 90 -10.04 19.36 -12.95
N ASN A 91 -9.93 19.68 -11.65
CA ASN A 91 -11.04 19.64 -10.68
C ASN A 91 -11.77 18.29 -10.64
N LEU A 92 -11.03 17.18 -10.71
CA LEU A 92 -11.60 15.83 -10.76
C LEU A 92 -12.26 15.39 -9.45
N VAL A 93 -12.01 16.12 -8.37
CA VAL A 93 -12.65 15.94 -7.06
C VAL A 93 -13.00 17.31 -6.45
N PRO A 94 -13.94 17.37 -5.48
CA PRO A 94 -14.18 18.59 -4.71
C PRO A 94 -12.89 19.09 -4.03
N PRO A 95 -12.66 20.41 -3.98
CA PRO A 95 -11.49 20.95 -3.32
C PRO A 95 -11.47 20.56 -1.83
N PRO A 96 -10.28 20.41 -1.23
CA PRO A 96 -10.13 20.19 0.20
C PRO A 96 -10.80 21.32 0.99
N THR A 97 -11.25 21.01 2.20
CA THR A 97 -11.93 21.95 3.09
C THR A 97 -11.03 23.14 3.45
N GLN A 98 -9.74 22.89 3.66
CA GLN A 98 -8.73 23.94 3.91
C GLN A 98 -8.13 24.54 2.61
N GLY A 99 -8.59 24.07 1.44
CA GLY A 99 -8.00 24.41 0.16
C GLY A 99 -6.73 23.61 -0.17
N TRP A 100 -6.33 23.69 -1.44
CA TRP A 100 -5.17 22.96 -1.94
C TRP A 100 -3.85 23.53 -1.43
N SER A 101 -2.93 22.65 -1.02
CA SER A 101 -1.58 23.03 -0.57
C SER A 101 -1.57 24.04 0.59
N HIS A 102 -2.62 24.05 1.42
CA HIS A 102 -2.68 24.87 2.62
C HIS A 102 -1.55 24.50 3.60
N SER A 103 -1.20 25.36 4.56
CA SER A 103 -0.16 25.04 5.55
C SER A 103 -0.66 24.00 6.56
N THR A 104 -1.89 24.16 7.04
CA THR A 104 -2.56 23.24 7.98
C THR A 104 -3.06 21.99 7.28
N ALA A 105 -2.84 20.84 7.93
CA ALA A 105 -3.40 19.57 7.46
C ALA A 105 -4.91 19.52 7.71
N PRO A 106 -5.69 18.84 6.84
CA PRO A 106 -7.09 18.62 7.12
C PRO A 106 -7.29 17.90 8.46
N CYS A 107 -8.21 18.40 9.29
CA CYS A 107 -8.51 17.80 10.58
C CYS A 107 -9.26 16.48 10.42
N LEU A 108 -9.37 15.65 11.47
CA LEU A 108 -9.95 14.29 11.34
C LEU A 108 -11.41 14.27 10.87
N ALA A 109 -12.18 15.34 11.13
CA ALA A 109 -13.57 15.46 10.67
C ALA A 109 -13.70 15.90 9.20
N GLU A 110 -12.63 16.40 8.58
CA GLU A 110 -12.62 16.87 7.19
C GLU A 110 -12.39 15.70 6.24
N ILE A 111 -13.45 15.01 5.86
CA ILE A 111 -13.39 13.72 5.18
C ILE A 111 -13.76 13.76 3.70
N LYS A 112 -13.61 14.92 3.02
CA LYS A 112 -13.86 15.00 1.58
C LYS A 112 -12.73 14.29 0.80
N PRO A 113 -12.98 13.83 -0.44
CA PRO A 113 -11.92 13.25 -1.28
C PRO A 113 -10.73 14.19 -1.49
N GLY A 114 -10.98 15.51 -1.60
CA GLY A 114 -9.90 16.51 -1.65
C GLY A 114 -9.07 16.56 -0.37
N ASP A 115 -9.69 16.42 0.81
CA ASP A 115 -8.98 16.37 2.08
C ASP A 115 -8.08 15.12 2.16
N ASP A 116 -8.57 13.99 1.66
CA ASP A 116 -7.80 12.74 1.60
C ASP A 116 -6.61 12.82 0.64
N LEU A 117 -6.75 13.48 -0.50
CA LEU A 117 -5.60 13.76 -1.39
C LEU A 117 -4.54 14.63 -0.73
N GLU A 118 -4.94 15.63 0.06
CA GLU A 118 -4.00 16.43 0.85
C GLU A 118 -3.30 15.59 1.92
N ARG A 119 -4.01 14.67 2.57
CA ARG A 119 -3.38 13.72 3.51
C ARG A 119 -2.36 12.83 2.80
N ILE A 120 -2.70 12.23 1.67
CA ILE A 120 -1.78 11.38 0.89
C ILE A 120 -0.52 12.16 0.49
N ARG A 121 -0.69 13.38 -0.05
CA ARG A 121 0.43 14.26 -0.40
C ARG A 121 1.33 14.53 0.80
N ARG A 122 0.74 14.82 1.96
CA ARG A 122 1.50 15.09 3.20
C ARG A 122 2.19 13.85 3.72
N PHE A 123 1.56 12.68 3.68
CA PHE A 123 2.18 11.42 4.07
C PHE A 123 3.39 11.13 3.19
N ARG A 124 3.24 11.16 1.87
CA ARG A 124 4.37 11.01 0.93
C ARG A 124 5.52 11.96 1.26
N ASN A 125 5.22 13.23 1.48
CA ASN A 125 6.25 14.22 1.79
C ASN A 125 6.92 13.99 3.15
N LYS A 126 6.14 13.70 4.19
CA LYS A 126 6.66 13.39 5.52
C LYS A 126 7.54 12.14 5.51
N THR A 127 7.16 11.11 4.76
CA THR A 127 7.93 9.88 4.64
C THR A 127 9.26 10.14 3.93
N LEU A 128 9.23 10.80 2.76
CA LEU A 128 10.44 10.99 1.94
C LEU A 128 11.42 12.03 2.48
N HIS A 129 10.93 12.98 3.28
CA HIS A 129 11.77 13.99 3.92
C HIS A 129 12.02 13.70 5.40
N ARG A 130 11.71 12.48 5.88
CA ARG A 130 12.02 12.09 7.25
C ARG A 130 13.54 12.02 7.44
N GLY A 131 14.06 12.65 8.50
CA GLY A 131 15.49 12.68 8.79
C GLY A 131 16.07 11.37 9.35
N ASN A 132 15.24 10.38 9.66
CA ASN A 132 15.64 9.05 10.10
C ASN A 132 14.56 8.02 9.72
N ALA A 133 14.87 6.74 9.84
CA ALA A 133 13.92 5.65 9.57
C ALA A 133 13.31 5.06 10.86
N GLN A 134 13.25 5.84 11.95
CA GLN A 134 12.69 5.37 13.22
C GLN A 134 11.19 5.62 13.25
N VAL A 135 10.41 4.53 13.29
CA VAL A 135 8.94 4.55 13.37
C VAL A 135 8.50 3.52 14.40
N THR A 136 7.90 3.98 15.50
CA THR A 136 7.42 3.07 16.55
C THR A 136 6.17 2.30 16.10
N ASP A 137 5.86 1.18 16.75
CA ASP A 137 4.64 0.41 16.44
C ASP A 137 3.36 1.24 16.67
N THR A 138 3.36 2.10 17.70
CA THR A 138 2.25 3.02 17.96
C THR A 138 2.10 4.05 16.84
N GLU A 139 3.20 4.63 16.36
CA GLU A 139 3.18 5.56 15.23
C GLU A 139 2.71 4.86 13.95
N LEU A 140 3.20 3.65 13.68
CA LEU A 140 2.77 2.85 12.54
C LEU A 140 1.25 2.62 12.58
N SER A 141 0.72 2.14 13.70
CA SER A 141 -0.70 1.81 13.84
C SER A 141 -1.60 3.05 13.65
N GLN A 142 -1.19 4.21 14.16
CA GLN A 142 -1.92 5.47 13.95
C GLN A 142 -1.91 5.92 12.49
N ILE A 143 -0.79 5.73 11.78
CA ILE A 143 -0.66 6.05 10.36
C ILE A 143 -1.50 5.09 9.51
N PHE A 144 -1.41 3.78 9.77
CA PHE A 144 -2.14 2.77 9.01
C PHE A 144 -3.65 2.84 9.24
N THR A 145 -4.10 3.25 10.43
CA THR A 145 -5.51 3.57 10.67
C THR A 145 -5.99 4.67 9.71
N GLN A 146 -5.22 5.76 9.58
CA GLN A 146 -5.55 6.82 8.62
C GLN A 146 -5.47 6.35 7.17
N PHE A 147 -4.52 5.46 6.82
CA PHE A 147 -4.42 4.91 5.46
C PHE A 147 -5.66 4.08 5.09
N LYS A 148 -6.10 3.19 5.99
CA LYS A 148 -7.30 2.37 5.81
C LYS A 148 -8.55 3.25 5.70
N ASP A 149 -8.67 4.27 6.54
CA ASP A 149 -9.77 5.23 6.50
C ASP A 149 -9.83 6.01 5.17
N ILE A 150 -8.67 6.48 4.69
CA ILE A 150 -8.56 7.16 3.39
C ILE A 150 -8.95 6.21 2.25
N ALA A 151 -8.44 4.97 2.28
CA ALA A 151 -8.72 3.98 1.26
C ALA A 151 -10.23 3.70 1.15
N GLY A 152 -10.90 3.41 2.27
CA GLY A 152 -12.34 3.13 2.27
C GLY A 152 -13.20 4.32 1.83
N ARG A 153 -12.81 5.56 2.18
CA ARG A 153 -13.50 6.76 1.70
C ARG A 153 -13.32 7.00 0.20
N LEU A 154 -12.11 6.80 -0.32
CA LEU A 154 -11.85 6.95 -1.76
C LEU A 154 -12.52 5.83 -2.57
N GLU A 155 -12.54 4.59 -2.08
CA GLU A 155 -13.34 3.50 -2.65
C GLU A 155 -14.80 3.90 -2.78
N THR A 156 -15.40 4.33 -1.66
CA THR A 156 -16.80 4.75 -1.61
C THR A 156 -17.06 5.88 -2.61
N TYR A 157 -16.14 6.85 -2.70
CA TYR A 157 -16.25 7.95 -3.66
C TYR A 157 -16.16 7.52 -5.13
N MET A 158 -15.41 6.45 -5.41
CA MET A 158 -15.34 5.82 -6.74
C MET A 158 -16.55 4.93 -7.04
N GLY A 159 -17.50 4.79 -6.10
CA GLY A 159 -18.64 3.88 -6.22
C GLY A 159 -18.26 2.41 -6.05
N LYS A 160 -17.07 2.14 -5.48
CA LYS A 160 -16.61 0.80 -5.12
C LYS A 160 -16.80 0.59 -3.62
N GLN A 161 -17.28 -0.58 -3.24
CA GLN A 161 -17.42 -0.99 -1.83
C GLN A 161 -16.90 -2.43 -1.66
N THR A 162 -15.81 -2.74 -2.35
CA THR A 162 -15.19 -4.07 -2.32
C THR A 162 -14.32 -4.27 -1.07
N GLY A 163 -13.75 -3.19 -0.53
CA GLY A 163 -12.81 -3.24 0.59
C GLY A 163 -11.40 -3.69 0.19
N GLU A 164 -11.14 -3.91 -1.09
CA GLU A 164 -9.88 -4.44 -1.61
C GLU A 164 -8.69 -3.55 -1.26
N PHE A 165 -8.83 -2.23 -1.35
CA PHE A 165 -7.74 -1.33 -0.99
C PHE A 165 -7.51 -1.30 0.53
N VAL A 166 -8.58 -1.37 1.32
CA VAL A 166 -8.47 -1.46 2.78
C VAL A 166 -7.75 -2.75 3.19
N ASP A 167 -8.05 -3.86 2.54
CA ASP A 167 -7.41 -5.15 2.81
C ASP A 167 -5.93 -5.16 2.42
N LYS A 168 -5.56 -4.57 1.27
CA LYS A 168 -4.14 -4.36 0.91
C LYS A 168 -3.36 -3.61 2.00
N PHE A 169 -3.99 -2.61 2.65
CA PHE A 169 -3.35 -1.91 3.76
C PHE A 169 -3.25 -2.76 5.04
N LYS A 170 -4.26 -3.56 5.38
CA LYS A 170 -4.20 -4.50 6.52
C LYS A 170 -3.09 -5.53 6.33
N ASP A 171 -2.98 -6.05 5.11
CA ASP A 171 -1.94 -7.01 4.74
C ASP A 171 -0.56 -6.37 4.88
N LEU A 172 -0.36 -5.17 4.33
CA LEU A 172 0.92 -4.47 4.44
C LEU A 172 1.31 -4.10 5.88
N GLU A 173 0.33 -3.83 6.74
CA GLU A 173 0.57 -3.52 8.16
C GLU A 173 1.20 -4.71 8.90
N THR A 174 0.86 -5.93 8.50
CA THR A 174 1.18 -7.17 9.23
C THR A 174 2.13 -8.11 8.49
N CYS A 175 2.32 -7.93 7.18
CA CYS A 175 3.12 -8.84 6.38
C CYS A 175 4.60 -8.82 6.77
N CYS A 176 5.27 -9.94 6.48
CA CYS A 176 6.72 -10.03 6.56
C CYS A 176 7.32 -9.18 5.44
N MET A 177 8.20 -8.23 5.80
CA MET A 177 8.89 -7.35 4.84
C MET A 177 10.22 -7.93 4.34
N ASP A 178 10.67 -9.06 4.92
CA ASP A 178 11.89 -9.76 4.55
C ASP A 178 11.53 -11.04 3.79
N GLU A 179 11.62 -10.97 2.45
CA GLU A 179 11.22 -12.06 1.56
C GLU A 179 12.15 -13.28 1.68
N ASP A 180 13.43 -13.08 1.99
CA ASP A 180 14.39 -14.18 2.22
C ASP A 180 14.01 -14.92 3.50
N THR A 181 13.73 -14.18 4.58
CA THR A 181 13.24 -14.77 5.83
C THR A 181 11.89 -15.46 5.63
N ARG A 182 10.96 -14.87 4.86
CA ARG A 182 9.69 -15.51 4.51
C ARG A 182 9.92 -16.82 3.77
N THR A 183 10.77 -16.83 2.75
CA THR A 183 11.07 -18.02 1.95
C THR A 183 11.70 -19.11 2.83
N MET A 184 12.66 -18.76 3.68
CA MET A 184 13.24 -19.68 4.66
C MET A 184 12.18 -20.32 5.56
N TYR A 185 11.22 -19.54 6.06
CA TYR A 185 10.13 -20.07 6.88
C TYR A 185 9.17 -20.95 6.09
N ILE A 186 8.82 -20.59 4.86
CA ILE A 186 7.98 -21.41 3.96
C ILE A 186 8.64 -22.77 3.73
N GLU A 187 9.91 -22.80 3.34
CA GLU A 187 10.64 -24.05 3.13
C GLU A 187 10.73 -24.90 4.40
N ARG A 188 10.86 -24.25 5.58
CA ARG A 188 10.87 -24.97 6.85
C ARG A 188 9.51 -25.57 7.18
N LEU A 189 8.41 -24.87 6.89
CA LEU A 189 7.06 -25.39 7.05
C LEU A 189 6.80 -26.57 6.11
N ASP A 190 7.28 -26.52 4.87
CA ASP A 190 7.16 -27.63 3.92
C ASP A 190 7.93 -28.87 4.38
N ARG A 191 9.14 -28.69 4.92
CA ARG A 191 9.91 -29.79 5.52
C ARG A 191 9.19 -30.40 6.71
N LEU A 192 8.60 -29.57 7.59
CA LEU A 192 7.84 -30.04 8.74
C LEU A 192 6.59 -30.83 8.30
N LYS A 193 5.85 -30.32 7.31
CA LYS A 193 4.69 -31.02 6.74
C LYS A 193 5.10 -32.38 6.17
N LYS A 194 6.19 -32.45 5.41
CA LYS A 194 6.68 -33.72 4.87
C LYS A 194 7.07 -34.72 5.95
N ASN A 195 7.73 -34.26 7.01
CA ASN A 195 8.11 -35.11 8.14
C ASN A 195 6.89 -35.60 8.93
N ASP A 196 5.87 -34.76 9.11
CA ASP A 196 4.61 -35.14 9.75
C ASP A 196 3.88 -36.24 8.97
N GLU A 197 3.80 -36.10 7.64
CA GLU A 197 3.22 -37.13 6.77
C GLU A 197 4.02 -38.45 6.79
N ASP A 198 5.35 -38.39 6.87
CA ASP A 198 6.19 -39.59 6.99
C ASP A 198 6.00 -40.28 8.36
N CYS A 199 5.96 -39.51 9.44
CA CYS A 199 5.66 -40.01 10.78
C CYS A 199 4.29 -40.69 10.84
N LYS A 200 3.25 -40.09 10.26
CA LYS A 200 1.90 -40.67 10.19
C LYS A 200 1.88 -42.00 9.45
N LYS A 201 2.55 -42.09 8.29
CA LYS A 201 2.65 -43.36 7.54
C LYS A 201 3.34 -44.45 8.35
N ARG A 202 4.45 -44.12 9.01
CA ARG A 202 5.17 -45.07 9.85
C ARG A 202 4.35 -45.52 11.06
N LEU A 203 3.54 -44.63 11.62
CA LEU A 203 2.64 -44.96 12.71
C LEU A 203 1.57 -45.97 12.26
N SER A 204 0.93 -45.74 11.11
CA SER A 204 -0.07 -46.67 10.57
C SER A 204 0.49 -48.08 10.32
N VAL A 205 1.71 -48.19 9.80
CA VAL A 205 2.38 -49.49 9.63
C VAL A 205 2.60 -50.19 10.97
N LEU A 206 3.04 -49.45 12.00
CA LEU A 206 3.23 -50.02 13.33
C LEU A 206 1.90 -50.44 13.99
N GLU A 207 0.82 -49.70 13.76
CA GLU A 207 -0.52 -50.07 14.23
C GLU A 207 -0.97 -51.40 13.59
N GLU A 208 -0.77 -51.57 12.28
CA GLU A 208 -1.05 -52.83 11.58
C GLU A 208 -0.21 -54.01 12.13
N ASP A 209 1.09 -53.82 12.32
CA ASP A 209 1.99 -54.86 12.86
C ASP A 209 1.59 -55.25 14.31
N VAL A 210 1.20 -54.29 15.13
CA VAL A 210 0.78 -54.53 16.52
C VAL A 210 -0.53 -55.30 16.58
N ASP A 211 -1.47 -55.01 15.67
CA ASP A 211 -2.75 -55.73 15.63
C ASP A 211 -2.57 -57.16 15.12
N ALA A 212 -1.70 -57.39 14.12
CA ALA A 212 -1.35 -58.75 13.68
C ALA A 212 -0.76 -59.61 14.82
N LEU A 213 0.12 -59.04 15.65
CA LEU A 213 0.71 -59.75 16.78
C LEU A 213 -0.30 -60.11 17.88
N LYS A 214 -1.39 -59.34 18.04
CA LYS A 214 -2.46 -59.66 19.00
C LYS A 214 -3.36 -60.78 18.50
N GLU A 215 -3.52 -60.95 17.19
CA GLU A 215 -4.32 -62.04 16.62
C GLU A 215 -3.60 -63.40 16.69
N GLU A 216 -2.27 -63.40 16.79
CA GLU A 216 -1.43 -64.60 16.92
C GLU A 216 -1.22 -65.09 18.37
N SER A 217 -1.61 -64.31 19.37
CA SER A 217 -1.45 -64.60 20.82
C SER A 217 -2.73 -65.05 21.50
#